data_AF-A0A964RRI5-F1
#
_entry.id   AF-A0A964RRI5-F1
#
_cell.length_a   1.000
_cell.length_b   1.000
_cell.length_c   1.000
_cell.angle_alpha   90.00
_cell.angle_beta   90.00
_cell.angle_gamma   90.00
#
_symmetry.space_group_name_H-M   'P 1'
#
loop_
_entity.id
_entity.type
_entity.pdbx_description
1 polymer ?
#
loop_
_entity_poly.entity_id
_entity_poly.type
_entity_poly.pdbx_seq_one_letter_code
_entity_poly.pdbx_strand_id
1 'polypeptide(L)'
;MDYVIVSNEEMEKKKEEFYGNLGDFEKRFFNNLDLLISRINKLKVAEPGSLDYWTYYDVILTQIRAMFIETPKLKKNYTVQNYLINIGQKEIADEIQTYIDKELYEGISFKEAVKVSVDKFIAHYDKVDTEDVVIEHMCRIKLTEPNKEYNISNILTEFMQLLLRGIAKSCLNSCHLNQQK
;
A
#
# COMPACT_ATOMS: atom_id res chain seq x y z
N MET A 1 17.80 28.29 2.68
CA MET A 1 17.50 27.13 1.81
C MET A 1 16.09 27.41 1.31
N ASP A 2 16.01 28.09 0.17
CA ASP A 2 14.76 28.68 -0.32
C ASP A 2 13.92 27.58 -0.97
N TYR A 3 12.84 27.17 -0.29
CA TYR A 3 11.84 26.31 -0.89
C TYR A 3 11.05 27.15 -1.89
N VAL A 4 11.28 26.92 -3.18
CA VAL A 4 10.48 27.52 -4.25
C VAL A 4 9.07 26.92 -4.15
N ILE A 5 8.08 27.77 -3.88
CA ILE A 5 6.67 27.40 -3.95
C ILE A 5 6.34 27.21 -5.43
N VAL A 6 6.18 25.95 -5.86
CA VAL A 6 5.75 25.61 -7.21
C VAL A 6 4.25 25.81 -7.31
N SER A 7 3.76 26.45 -8.37
CA SER A 7 2.32 26.64 -8.58
C SER A 7 1.61 25.31 -8.85
N ASN A 8 0.29 25.23 -8.58
CA ASN A 8 -0.50 24.02 -8.86
C ASN A 8 -0.44 23.62 -10.35
N GLU A 9 -0.41 24.58 -11.26
CA GLU A 9 -0.34 24.34 -12.71
C GLU A 9 1.02 23.77 -13.13
N GLU A 10 2.11 24.28 -12.57
CA GLU A 10 3.45 23.70 -12.77
C GLU A 10 3.59 22.32 -12.12
N MET A 11 2.92 22.07 -10.99
CA MET A 11 2.87 20.75 -10.37
C MET A 11 2.14 19.74 -11.25
N GLU A 12 1.01 20.11 -11.84
CA GLU A 12 0.27 19.25 -12.77
C GLU A 12 1.07 19.01 -14.06
N LYS A 13 1.71 20.03 -14.62
CA LYS A 13 2.60 19.86 -15.79
C LYS A 13 3.79 18.93 -15.50
N LYS A 14 4.41 19.06 -14.32
CA LYS A 14 5.49 18.15 -13.89
C LYS A 14 4.99 16.72 -13.67
N LYS A 15 3.77 16.56 -13.15
CA LYS A 15 3.13 15.23 -13.08
C LYS A 15 2.93 14.67 -14.47
N GLU A 16 2.35 15.43 -15.41
CA GLU A 16 2.14 14.97 -16.78
C GLU A 16 3.43 14.57 -17.47
N GLU A 17 4.50 15.35 -17.32
CA GLU A 17 5.82 15.04 -17.85
C GLU A 17 6.42 13.78 -17.20
N PHE A 18 6.30 13.64 -15.87
CA PHE A 18 6.69 12.42 -15.16
C PHE A 18 5.92 11.21 -15.67
N TYR A 19 4.58 11.29 -15.71
CA TYR A 19 3.70 10.24 -16.23
C TYR A 19 3.98 9.91 -17.70
N GLY A 20 4.32 10.90 -18.53
CA GLY A 20 4.66 10.71 -19.94
C GLY A 20 5.90 9.83 -20.15
N ASN A 21 6.86 9.91 -19.22
CA ASN A 21 8.11 9.16 -19.25
C ASN A 21 8.02 7.76 -18.61
N LEU A 22 6.88 7.42 -18.01
CA LEU A 22 6.66 6.13 -17.37
C LEU A 22 6.24 5.05 -18.38
N GLY A 23 6.70 3.82 -18.15
CA GLY A 23 6.17 2.64 -18.80
C GLY A 23 4.74 2.33 -18.34
N ASP A 24 4.08 1.41 -19.05
CA ASP A 24 2.69 1.03 -18.75
C ASP A 24 2.53 0.43 -17.34
N PHE A 25 3.57 -0.25 -16.85
CA PHE A 25 3.57 -0.78 -15.49
C PHE A 25 3.53 0.32 -14.45
N GLU A 26 4.43 1.29 -14.57
CA GLU A 26 4.56 2.38 -13.61
C GLU A 26 3.32 3.27 -13.63
N LYS A 27 2.77 3.58 -14.82
CA LYS A 27 1.51 4.32 -14.94
C LYS A 27 0.37 3.64 -14.17
N ARG A 28 0.18 2.33 -14.37
CA ARG A 28 -0.88 1.58 -13.67
C ARG A 28 -0.62 1.47 -12.17
N PHE A 29 0.63 1.26 -11.78
CA PHE A 29 1.03 1.20 -10.39
C PHE A 29 0.73 2.53 -9.65
N PHE A 30 1.17 3.66 -10.19
CA PHE A 30 0.94 4.97 -9.57
C PHE A 30 -0.54 5.36 -9.57
N ASN A 31 -1.30 5.06 -10.63
CA ASN A 31 -2.76 5.27 -10.61
C ASN A 31 -3.45 4.50 -9.48
N ASN A 32 -3.05 3.24 -9.26
CA ASN A 32 -3.57 2.45 -8.14
C ASN A 32 -3.14 3.06 -6.80
N LEU A 33 -1.90 3.51 -6.67
CA LEU A 33 -1.39 4.13 -5.45
C LEU A 33 -2.13 5.43 -5.11
N ASP A 34 -2.35 6.31 -6.09
CA ASP A 34 -3.10 7.56 -5.93
C ASP A 34 -4.55 7.30 -5.50
N LEU A 35 -5.17 6.26 -6.08
CA LEU A 35 -6.50 5.83 -5.68
C LEU A 35 -6.54 5.29 -4.24
N LEU A 36 -5.53 4.52 -3.83
CA LEU A 36 -5.40 4.03 -2.46
C LEU A 36 -5.29 5.21 -1.48
N ILE A 37 -4.41 6.16 -1.74
CA ILE A 37 -4.23 7.38 -0.93
C ILE A 37 -5.55 8.16 -0.82
N SER A 38 -6.27 8.32 -1.93
CA SER A 38 -7.55 9.02 -1.97
C SER A 38 -8.60 8.33 -1.09
N ARG A 39 -8.69 6.99 -1.15
CA ARG A 39 -9.59 6.20 -0.32
C ARG A 39 -9.24 6.30 1.17
N ILE A 40 -7.96 6.26 1.51
CA ILE A 40 -7.49 6.44 2.89
C ILE A 40 -7.89 7.80 3.44
N ASN A 41 -7.71 8.86 2.65
CA ASN A 41 -8.12 10.20 3.05
C ASN A 41 -9.64 10.31 3.25
N LYS A 42 -10.43 9.58 2.45
CA LYS A 42 -11.88 9.47 2.67
C LYS A 42 -12.24 8.69 3.93
N LEU A 43 -11.56 7.57 4.21
CA LEU A 43 -11.77 6.79 5.44
C LEU A 43 -11.50 7.64 6.69
N LYS A 44 -10.43 8.45 6.68
CA LYS A 44 -10.02 9.30 7.82
C LYS A 44 -11.07 10.33 8.23
N VAL A 45 -11.90 10.78 7.29
CA VAL A 45 -12.96 11.78 7.53
C VAL A 45 -14.36 11.16 7.60
N ALA A 46 -14.49 9.85 7.32
CA ALA A 46 -15.74 9.14 7.42
C ALA A 46 -16.10 8.89 8.90
N GLU A 47 -17.39 8.95 9.22
CA GLU A 47 -17.89 8.67 10.56
C GLU A 47 -17.66 7.19 10.93
N PRO A 48 -16.93 6.87 12.02
CA PRO A 48 -16.70 5.49 12.42
C PRO A 48 -18.01 4.70 12.58
N GLY A 49 -18.07 3.52 11.97
CA GLY A 49 -19.25 2.66 12.02
C GLY A 49 -20.32 2.96 10.96
N SER A 50 -20.19 4.06 10.22
CA SER A 50 -21.09 4.37 9.09
C SER A 50 -20.88 3.42 7.89
N LEU A 51 -21.86 3.37 6.99
CA LEU A 51 -21.76 2.63 5.73
C LEU A 51 -20.54 3.08 4.90
N ASP A 52 -20.32 4.39 4.81
CA ASP A 52 -19.19 4.96 4.07
C ASP A 52 -17.86 4.52 4.68
N TYR A 53 -17.74 4.55 6.02
CA TYR A 53 -16.55 4.09 6.71
C TYR A 53 -16.22 2.63 6.36
N TRP A 54 -17.21 1.74 6.46
CA TRP A 54 -17.00 0.33 6.13
C TRP A 54 -16.74 0.10 4.65
N THR A 55 -17.39 0.86 3.77
CA THR A 55 -17.15 0.81 2.32
C THR A 55 -15.71 1.17 1.99
N TYR A 56 -15.19 2.28 2.55
CA TYR A 56 -13.79 2.65 2.33
C TYR A 56 -12.83 1.65 2.97
N TYR A 57 -13.14 1.17 4.18
CA TYR A 57 -12.33 0.17 4.86
C TYR A 57 -12.16 -1.10 4.00
N ASP A 58 -13.27 -1.68 3.52
CA ASP A 58 -13.26 -2.91 2.73
C ASP A 58 -12.50 -2.74 1.41
N VAL A 59 -12.71 -1.61 0.74
CA VAL A 59 -12.04 -1.31 -0.54
C VAL A 59 -10.55 -1.05 -0.33
N ILE A 60 -10.16 -0.38 0.76
CA ILE A 60 -8.74 -0.20 1.12
C ILE A 60 -8.11 -1.55 1.42
N LEU A 61 -8.76 -2.39 2.22
CA LEU A 61 -8.23 -3.70 2.61
C LEU A 61 -8.04 -4.61 1.39
N THR A 62 -9.02 -4.61 0.48
CA THR A 62 -8.96 -5.32 -0.80
C THR A 62 -7.79 -4.81 -1.66
N GLN A 63 -7.59 -3.50 -1.71
CA GLN A 63 -6.50 -2.91 -2.47
C GLN A 63 -5.13 -3.19 -1.83
N ILE A 64 -5.02 -3.19 -0.50
CA ILE A 64 -3.82 -3.62 0.22
C ILE A 64 -3.50 -5.07 -0.13
N ARG A 65 -4.50 -5.95 -0.08
CA ARG A 65 -4.37 -7.36 -0.45
C ARG A 65 -3.82 -7.53 -1.86
N ALA A 66 -4.27 -6.73 -2.82
CA ALA A 66 -3.82 -6.79 -4.21
C ALA A 66 -2.44 -6.14 -4.46
N MET A 67 -2.14 -5.02 -3.80
CA MET A 67 -0.92 -4.24 -4.08
C MET A 67 0.28 -4.63 -3.23
N PHE A 68 0.07 -5.19 -2.04
CA PHE A 68 1.13 -5.47 -1.07
C PHE A 68 1.21 -6.96 -0.71
N ILE A 69 0.09 -7.67 -0.65
CA ILE A 69 0.07 -9.07 -0.19
C ILE A 69 -0.06 -9.98 -1.41
N GLU A 70 0.97 -10.05 -2.24
CA GLU A 70 0.95 -10.89 -3.44
C GLU A 70 1.63 -12.24 -3.23
N THR A 71 1.21 -13.23 -4.01
CA THR A 71 1.92 -14.51 -4.06
C THR A 71 3.25 -14.34 -4.80
N PRO A 72 4.38 -14.89 -4.29
CA PRO A 72 5.71 -14.77 -4.93
C PRO A 72 5.80 -15.27 -6.38
N LYS A 73 4.77 -16.00 -6.84
CA LYS A 73 4.67 -16.57 -8.19
C LYS A 73 4.22 -15.56 -9.25
N LEU A 74 3.64 -14.42 -8.87
CA LEU A 74 3.03 -13.45 -9.79
C LEU A 74 3.88 -12.19 -10.01
N LYS A 75 5.04 -12.39 -10.65
CA LYS A 75 6.05 -11.33 -10.90
C LYS A 75 5.62 -10.19 -11.84
N LYS A 76 4.45 -10.31 -12.48
CA LYS A 76 3.92 -9.30 -13.42
C LYS A 76 2.83 -8.42 -12.83
N ASN A 77 2.37 -8.72 -11.61
CA ASN A 77 1.30 -7.95 -10.98
C ASN A 77 1.84 -6.57 -10.57
N TYR A 78 0.95 -5.56 -10.59
CA TYR A 78 1.26 -4.17 -10.25
C TYR A 78 1.39 -3.98 -8.72
N THR A 79 2.29 -4.73 -8.10
CA THR A 79 2.55 -4.73 -6.67
C THR A 79 3.70 -3.81 -6.32
N VAL A 80 3.73 -3.37 -5.06
CA VAL A 80 4.82 -2.54 -4.54
C VAL A 80 6.15 -3.28 -4.57
N GLN A 81 6.17 -4.57 -4.24
CA GLN A 81 7.39 -5.37 -4.28
C GLN A 81 7.94 -5.52 -5.70
N ASN A 82 7.07 -5.81 -6.68
CA ASN A 82 7.51 -5.92 -8.08
C ASN A 82 8.03 -4.57 -8.58
N TYR A 83 7.35 -3.46 -8.26
CA TYR A 83 7.84 -2.12 -8.60
C TYR A 83 9.23 -1.84 -8.01
N LEU A 84 9.41 -2.07 -6.70
CA LEU A 84 10.68 -1.86 -6.01
C LEU A 84 11.80 -2.72 -6.59
N ILE A 85 11.52 -3.99 -6.91
CA ILE A 85 12.49 -4.88 -7.56
C ILE A 85 12.87 -4.34 -8.96
N ASN A 86 11.90 -3.87 -9.75
CA ASN A 86 12.15 -3.32 -11.09
C ASN A 86 13.04 -2.08 -11.06
N ILE A 87 12.97 -1.27 -10.00
CA ILE A 87 13.86 -0.11 -9.80
C ILE A 87 15.13 -0.44 -9.00
N GLY A 88 15.46 -1.73 -8.85
CA GLY A 88 16.69 -2.19 -8.20
C GLY A 88 16.70 -2.10 -6.66
N GLN A 89 15.54 -1.91 -6.03
CA GLN A 89 15.38 -1.74 -4.58
C GLN A 89 14.83 -3.02 -3.91
N LYS A 90 15.42 -4.17 -4.23
CA LYS A 90 15.00 -5.47 -3.65
C LYS A 90 15.05 -5.47 -2.12
N GLU A 91 16.06 -4.86 -1.50
CA GLU A 91 16.17 -4.79 -0.04
C GLU A 91 14.95 -4.13 0.61
N ILE A 92 14.45 -3.04 0.01
CA ILE A 92 13.26 -2.35 0.53
C ILE A 92 12.00 -3.18 0.27
N ALA A 93 11.94 -3.91 -0.85
CA ALA A 93 10.86 -4.87 -1.09
C ALA A 93 10.83 -5.97 -0.01
N ASP A 94 12.00 -6.47 0.39
CA ASP A 94 12.15 -7.47 1.46
C ASP A 94 11.78 -6.88 2.84
N GLU A 95 12.08 -5.61 3.11
CA GLU A 95 11.65 -4.91 4.33
C GLU A 95 10.12 -4.77 4.40
N ILE A 96 9.46 -4.42 3.29
CA ILE A 96 8.00 -4.39 3.21
C ILE A 96 7.43 -5.79 3.46
N GLN A 97 8.02 -6.83 2.85
CA GLN A 97 7.59 -8.21 3.08
C GLN A 97 7.71 -8.59 4.55
N THR A 98 8.82 -8.23 5.19
CA THR A 98 9.05 -8.46 6.62
C THR A 98 7.99 -7.77 7.48
N TYR A 99 7.61 -6.54 7.15
CA TYR A 99 6.53 -5.85 7.86
C TYR A 99 5.18 -6.56 7.69
N ILE A 100 4.87 -7.00 6.47
CA ILE A 100 3.63 -7.71 6.14
C ILE A 100 3.53 -9.05 6.90
N ASP A 101 4.66 -9.73 7.09
CA ASP A 101 4.74 -11.01 7.79
C ASP A 101 4.79 -10.85 9.33
N LYS A 102 4.80 -9.62 9.88
CA LYS A 102 4.72 -9.40 11.33
C LYS A 102 3.40 -9.91 11.89
N GLU A 103 3.47 -10.39 13.13
CA GLU A 103 2.31 -10.83 13.90
C GLU A 103 1.38 -9.66 14.22
N LEU A 104 0.11 -9.79 13.84
CA LEU A 104 -0.95 -8.83 14.18
C LEU A 104 -1.57 -9.16 15.55
N TYR A 105 -1.82 -10.44 15.81
CA TYR A 105 -2.29 -10.96 17.11
C TYR A 105 -2.16 -12.49 17.17
N GLU A 106 -1.87 -13.03 18.37
CA GLU A 106 -1.94 -14.47 18.71
C GLU A 106 -1.40 -15.43 17.64
N GLY A 107 -0.22 -15.13 17.09
CA GLY A 107 0.43 -15.95 16.05
C GLY A 107 -0.09 -15.74 14.62
N ILE A 108 -1.13 -14.93 14.42
CA ILE A 108 -1.68 -14.58 13.11
C ILE A 108 -0.96 -13.34 12.56
N SER A 109 -0.34 -13.49 11.39
CA SER A 109 0.34 -12.37 10.71
C SER A 109 -0.65 -11.35 10.12
N PHE A 110 -0.20 -10.11 9.92
CA PHE A 110 -0.99 -9.10 9.20
C PHE A 110 -1.41 -9.61 7.82
N LYS A 111 -0.48 -10.25 7.10
CA LYS A 111 -0.72 -10.90 5.81
C LYS A 111 -1.90 -11.86 5.85
N GLU A 112 -1.90 -12.77 6.82
CA GLU A 112 -2.90 -13.82 6.97
C GLU A 112 -4.26 -13.22 7.34
N ALA A 113 -4.28 -12.31 8.32
CA ALA A 113 -5.50 -11.62 8.73
C ALA A 113 -6.18 -10.89 7.56
N VAL A 114 -5.41 -10.09 6.81
CA VAL A 114 -5.93 -9.37 5.64
C VAL A 114 -6.39 -10.34 4.54
N LYS A 115 -5.63 -11.41 4.31
CA LYS A 115 -5.99 -12.41 3.29
C LYS A 115 -7.30 -13.10 3.62
N VAL A 116 -7.50 -13.55 4.86
CA VAL A 116 -8.75 -14.18 5.29
C VAL A 116 -9.90 -13.20 5.18
N SER A 117 -9.76 -11.99 5.74
CA SER A 117 -10.79 -10.94 5.67
C SER A 117 -11.19 -10.63 4.21
N VAL A 118 -10.23 -10.40 3.32
CA VAL A 118 -10.53 -10.02 1.94
C VAL A 118 -11.06 -11.19 1.14
N ASP A 119 -10.30 -12.29 1.08
CA ASP A 119 -10.62 -13.39 0.18
C ASP A 119 -11.97 -14.03 0.60
N LYS A 120 -12.20 -14.24 1.91
CA LYS A 120 -13.39 -14.95 2.39
C LYS A 120 -14.60 -14.07 2.67
N PHE A 121 -14.44 -12.84 3.16
CA PHE A 121 -15.57 -12.03 3.65
C PHE A 121 -15.94 -10.83 2.77
N ILE A 122 -15.00 -10.33 1.95
CA ILE A 122 -15.21 -9.10 1.16
C ILE A 122 -15.34 -9.42 -0.34
N ALA A 123 -14.43 -10.23 -0.88
CA ALA A 123 -14.32 -10.43 -2.31
C ALA A 123 -15.13 -11.62 -2.81
N HIS A 124 -14.94 -12.81 -2.20
CA HIS A 124 -15.55 -14.04 -2.72
C HIS A 124 -16.77 -14.52 -1.92
N TYR A 125 -16.93 -14.07 -0.68
CA TYR A 125 -17.99 -14.54 0.23
C TYR A 125 -17.97 -16.08 0.37
N ASP A 126 -16.78 -16.63 0.61
CA ASP A 126 -16.55 -18.06 0.75
C ASP A 126 -17.29 -18.65 1.96
N LYS A 127 -17.43 -19.98 1.99
CA LYS A 127 -17.86 -20.67 3.20
C LYS A 127 -16.77 -20.52 4.27
N VAL A 128 -17.17 -20.04 5.46
CA VAL A 128 -16.28 -19.77 6.59
C VAL A 128 -16.52 -20.74 7.75
N ASP A 129 -15.49 -20.98 8.54
CA ASP A 129 -15.57 -21.68 9.82
C ASP A 129 -15.41 -20.70 11.01
N THR A 130 -15.36 -21.24 12.24
CA THR A 130 -15.22 -20.42 13.44
C THR A 130 -13.88 -19.70 13.50
N GLU A 131 -12.80 -20.31 13.02
CA GLU A 131 -11.47 -19.71 13.03
C GLU A 131 -11.42 -18.52 12.07
N ASP A 132 -11.99 -18.67 10.87
CA ASP A 132 -12.13 -17.58 9.90
C ASP A 132 -12.86 -16.36 10.47
N VAL A 133 -13.96 -16.60 11.20
CA VAL A 133 -14.76 -15.53 11.83
C VAL A 133 -13.96 -14.84 12.92
N VAL A 134 -13.22 -15.58 13.75
CA VAL A 134 -12.32 -14.99 14.75
C VAL A 134 -11.24 -14.15 14.07
N ILE A 135 -10.67 -14.65 12.97
CA ILE A 135 -9.62 -13.94 12.25
C ILE A 135 -10.12 -12.62 11.68
N GLU A 136 -11.27 -12.64 11.01
CA GLU A 136 -11.88 -11.44 10.47
C GLU A 136 -12.21 -10.43 11.57
N HIS A 137 -12.81 -10.89 12.66
CA HIS A 137 -13.20 -10.02 13.76
C HIS A 137 -12.00 -9.34 14.41
N MET A 138 -10.94 -10.11 14.69
CA MET A 138 -9.72 -9.59 15.29
C MET A 138 -8.96 -8.67 14.33
N CYS A 139 -8.91 -9.01 13.03
CA CYS A 139 -8.38 -8.13 12.00
C CYS A 139 -9.10 -6.77 12.01
N ARG A 140 -10.44 -6.78 12.00
CA ARG A 140 -11.25 -5.57 12.04
C ARG A 140 -10.98 -4.73 13.29
N ILE A 141 -10.95 -5.35 14.47
CA ILE A 141 -10.65 -4.64 15.73
C ILE A 141 -9.27 -4.00 15.65
N LYS A 142 -8.22 -4.78 15.34
CA LYS A 142 -6.83 -4.29 15.36
C LYS A 142 -6.57 -3.19 14.34
N LEU A 143 -7.17 -3.30 13.15
CA LEU A 143 -6.97 -2.33 12.07
C LEU A 143 -7.81 -1.06 12.22
N THR A 144 -8.88 -1.07 13.01
CA THR A 144 -9.73 0.11 13.24
C THR A 144 -9.50 0.78 14.59
N GLU A 145 -8.79 0.14 15.52
CA GLU A 145 -8.51 0.70 16.84
C GLU A 145 -7.72 2.02 16.74
N PRO A 146 -8.25 3.15 17.25
CA PRO A 146 -7.58 4.44 17.17
C PRO A 146 -6.27 4.46 17.98
N ASN A 147 -5.26 5.16 17.47
CA ASN A 147 -3.97 5.40 18.15
C ASN A 147 -3.18 4.12 18.50
N LYS A 148 -3.47 3.00 17.86
CA LYS A 148 -2.69 1.77 17.99
C LYS A 148 -1.71 1.60 16.83
N GLU A 149 -0.64 0.86 17.09
CA GLU A 149 0.41 0.53 16.12
C GLU A 149 -0.17 0.00 14.80
N TYR A 150 -1.11 -0.95 14.89
CA TYR A 150 -1.70 -1.62 13.75
C TYR A 150 -2.93 -0.93 13.14
N ASN A 151 -3.25 0.30 13.54
CA ASN A 151 -4.29 1.03 12.84
C ASN A 151 -3.97 1.09 11.34
N ILE A 152 -4.97 0.85 10.49
CA ILE A 152 -4.76 0.73 9.04
C ILE A 152 -4.09 1.98 8.44
N SER A 153 -4.38 3.17 8.96
CA SER A 153 -3.73 4.41 8.52
C SER A 153 -2.24 4.47 8.86
N ASN A 154 -1.83 3.88 9.99
CA ASN A 154 -0.43 3.82 10.42
C ASN A 154 0.35 2.81 9.58
N ILE A 155 -0.21 1.62 9.36
CA ILE A 155 0.38 0.60 8.48
C ILE A 155 0.61 1.17 7.07
N LEU A 156 -0.39 1.86 6.52
CA LEU A 156 -0.29 2.48 5.21
C LEU A 156 0.76 3.59 5.18
N THR A 157 0.88 4.37 6.25
CA THR A 157 1.91 5.40 6.36
C THR A 157 3.31 4.76 6.32
N GLU A 158 3.52 3.65 7.04
CA GLU A 158 4.78 2.90 7.00
C GLU A 158 5.08 2.37 5.59
N PHE A 159 4.10 1.74 4.94
CA PHE A 159 4.24 1.27 3.56
C PHE A 159 4.61 2.38 2.57
N MET A 160 3.97 3.55 2.70
CA MET A 160 4.27 4.72 1.88
C MET A 160 5.68 5.26 2.14
N GLN A 161 6.12 5.30 3.39
CA GLN A 161 7.47 5.74 3.74
C GLN A 161 8.54 4.80 3.15
N LEU A 162 8.35 3.49 3.26
CA LEU A 162 9.24 2.48 2.68
C LEU A 162 9.31 2.62 1.15
N LEU A 163 8.16 2.77 0.48
CA LEU A 163 8.08 2.98 -0.96
C LEU A 163 8.81 4.27 -1.39
N LEU A 164 8.53 5.40 -0.74
CA LEU A 164 9.18 6.68 -1.03
C LEU A 164 10.70 6.61 -0.83
N ARG A 165 11.16 5.91 0.21
CA ARG A 165 12.59 5.67 0.44
C ARG A 165 13.21 4.85 -0.70
N GLY A 166 12.50 3.86 -1.23
CA GLY A 166 12.94 3.10 -2.41
C GLY A 166 13.06 3.96 -3.65
N ILE A 167 12.04 4.76 -3.95
CA ILE A 167 12.07 5.69 -5.08
C ILE A 167 13.25 6.67 -4.93
N ALA A 168 13.43 7.27 -3.75
CA ALA A 168 14.51 8.21 -3.49
C ALA A 168 15.90 7.58 -3.68
N LYS A 169 16.14 6.37 -3.17
CA LYS A 169 17.40 5.63 -3.38
C LYS A 169 17.65 5.36 -4.87
N SER A 170 16.63 4.97 -5.62
CA SER A 170 16.76 4.74 -7.07
C SER A 170 17.15 6.02 -7.82
N CYS A 171 16.51 7.15 -7.49
CA CYS A 171 16.84 8.45 -8.09
C CYS A 171 18.29 8.85 -7.81
N LEU A 172 18.76 8.71 -6.56
CA LEU A 172 20.14 9.03 -6.19
C LEU A 172 21.16 8.17 -6.97
N ASN A 173 20.91 6.87 -7.09
CA ASN A 173 21.78 5.97 -7.85
C ASN A 173 21.85 6.36 -9.34
N SER A 174 20.73 6.80 -9.94
CA SER A 174 20.71 7.27 -11.33
C SER A 174 21.43 8.61 -11.53
N CYS A 175 21.43 9.50 -10.53
CA CYS A 175 22.16 10.77 -10.56
C CYS A 175 23.68 10.57 -10.49
N HIS A 176 24.16 9.63 -9.66
CA HIS A 176 25.59 9.35 -9.53
C HIS A 176 26.20 8.70 -10.78
N LEU A 177 25.43 7.87 -11.49
CA LEU A 177 25.86 7.26 -12.77
C LEU A 177 25.99 8.28 -13.91
N ASN A 178 25.24 9.39 -13.87
CA ASN A 178 25.29 10.45 -14.88
C ASN A 178 26.38 11.50 -14.62
N GLN A 179 27.04 11.48 -13.45
CA GLN A 179 28.18 12.36 -13.13
C GLN A 179 29.55 11.70 -13.38
N GLN A 180 29.57 10.43 -13.80
CA GLN A 180 30.79 9.66 -14.10
C GLN A 180 30.99 9.41 -15.61
N LYS A 181 30.21 10.09 -16.47
CA LYS A 181 30.40 10.14 -17.93
C LYS A 181 30.86 11.54 -18.33
#